data_AF-A0AAW7RR89-F1
#
_entry.id   AF-A0AAW7RR89-F1
#
_cell.length_a   1.000
_cell.length_b   1.000
_cell.length_c   1.000
_cell.angle_alpha   90.00
_cell.angle_beta   90.00
_cell.angle_gamma   90.00
#
_symmetry.space_group_name_H-M   'P 1'
#
loop_
_entity.id
_entity.type
_entity.pdbx_description
1 polymer ?
#
loop_
_entity_poly.entity_id
_entity_poly.type
_entity_poly.pdbx_seq_one_letter_code
_entity_poly.pdbx_strand_id
1 'polypeptide(L)'
;MAGLALLAALAMPLTCSGFEADVHFGLTFWLARQAGFAPGEADAIALADQRLDAGSIEYMTSPLQFACLSRFAPDAQDAQAAHYPGETRVPAAATARRVVPDGPASRSLVETALRRAEGRNAGIMLGEFGRALHALQDAWAHQGTPSAPDWRRYGIECDAGLATAAPVERGGPAGHAAEMTWRWPVDTEAMAKSTYLQMIRYPKINGASRNALPWEQVRPMLAGFIDARTKHAKAGWFVANGVKDTSFLDGTSLPDGPAWQAVRWHGRRDVPKPPSPGAQPGVDEGLADFYARFFCDWVTTSPVDRRWLPALAAGRAGKPDGALVEQLTGWRLRDHGAYLAIGAPTQPTASASAILRNRASFAVFKSLNDAVLPLIVEGDKPSPILPFLVFPLPDSADGNKRAVALIKLLDAPYDTIGVVSEQGSGAGWKVTGLIASSDY
;
A
#
# COMPACT_ATOMS: atom_id res chain seq x y z
N MET A 1 11.71 2.00 -52.57
CA MET A 1 11.49 0.81 -51.73
C MET A 1 11.54 1.27 -50.27
N ALA A 2 10.38 1.30 -49.62
CA ALA A 2 10.24 1.72 -48.23
C ALA A 2 10.56 0.54 -47.31
N GLY A 3 11.58 0.70 -46.45
CA GLY A 3 11.92 -0.30 -45.44
C GLY A 3 10.98 -0.19 -44.24
N LEU A 4 10.22 -1.25 -43.98
CA LEU A 4 9.49 -1.43 -42.72
C LEU A 4 10.49 -1.61 -41.58
N ALA A 5 10.50 -0.67 -40.63
CA ALA A 5 11.10 -0.89 -39.32
C ALA A 5 10.08 -1.64 -38.45
N LEU A 6 10.39 -2.90 -38.13
CA LEU A 6 9.65 -3.68 -37.15
C LEU A 6 9.94 -3.11 -35.75
N LEU A 7 8.99 -2.36 -35.19
CA LEU A 7 8.99 -2.02 -33.76
C LEU A 7 8.60 -3.28 -32.99
N ALA A 8 9.61 -4.07 -32.60
CA ALA A 8 9.44 -5.11 -31.59
C ALA A 8 9.16 -4.42 -30.25
N ALA A 9 7.89 -4.37 -29.86
CA ALA A 9 7.49 -3.98 -28.51
C ALA A 9 8.00 -5.05 -27.53
N LEU A 10 9.19 -4.80 -26.96
CA LEU A 10 9.69 -5.53 -25.81
C LEU A 10 8.72 -5.28 -24.65
N ALA A 11 7.80 -6.21 -24.45
CA ALA A 11 6.99 -6.29 -23.25
C ALA A 11 7.94 -6.60 -22.08
N MET A 12 8.49 -5.56 -21.46
CA MET A 12 9.14 -5.71 -20.17
C MET A 12 8.09 -6.24 -19.18
N PRO A 13 8.42 -7.22 -18.31
CA PRO A 13 7.55 -7.58 -17.22
C PRO A 13 7.49 -6.38 -16.26
N LEU A 14 6.57 -5.45 -16.54
CA LEU A 14 6.32 -4.27 -15.73
C LEU A 14 5.88 -4.72 -14.35
N THR A 15 6.75 -4.60 -13.34
CA THR A 15 6.44 -4.90 -11.93
C THR A 15 5.60 -3.78 -11.35
N CYS A 16 4.39 -3.58 -11.85
CA CYS A 16 3.39 -2.67 -11.24
C CYS A 16 2.38 -3.47 -10.41
N SER A 17 1.57 -2.77 -9.58
CA SER A 17 1.29 -3.17 -8.19
C SER A 17 -0.20 -2.96 -7.72
N GLY A 18 -0.90 -3.91 -7.02
CA GLY A 18 -2.12 -3.63 -6.20
C GLY A 18 -3.56 -4.14 -6.57
N PHE A 19 -4.29 -4.79 -5.63
CA PHE A 19 -5.74 -4.91 -5.39
C PHE A 19 -5.85 -3.88 -4.28
N GLU A 20 -6.39 -2.74 -4.64
CA GLU A 20 -6.33 -1.57 -3.79
C GLU A 20 -7.70 -0.92 -3.90
N ALA A 21 -7.75 0.41 -3.91
CA ALA A 21 -9.00 1.13 -4.14
C ALA A 21 -9.69 0.81 -5.48
N ASP A 22 -8.99 0.25 -6.47
CA ASP A 22 -9.65 -0.25 -7.67
C ASP A 22 -10.51 -1.49 -7.39
N VAL A 23 -10.12 -2.36 -6.46
CA VAL A 23 -10.87 -3.54 -6.04
C VAL A 23 -11.77 -3.23 -4.84
N HIS A 24 -11.18 -2.87 -3.70
CA HIS A 24 -11.86 -2.72 -2.40
C HIS A 24 -12.91 -1.61 -2.41
N PHE A 25 -12.68 -0.54 -3.17
CA PHE A 25 -13.69 0.49 -3.38
C PHE A 25 -14.43 0.29 -4.71
N GLY A 26 -13.74 0.46 -5.83
CA GLY A 26 -14.36 0.56 -7.16
C GLY A 26 -15.12 -0.69 -7.57
N LEU A 27 -14.44 -1.85 -7.60
CA LEU A 27 -15.06 -3.11 -8.00
C LEU A 27 -16.11 -3.56 -6.98
N THR A 28 -15.85 -3.44 -5.68
CA THR A 28 -16.83 -3.75 -4.62
C THR A 28 -18.10 -2.92 -4.79
N PHE A 29 -17.99 -1.60 -5.01
CA PHE A 29 -19.13 -0.74 -5.28
C PHE A 29 -19.92 -1.22 -6.50
N TRP A 30 -19.22 -1.46 -7.62
CA TRP A 30 -19.85 -1.90 -8.86
C TRP A 30 -20.55 -3.26 -8.71
N LEU A 31 -19.91 -4.24 -8.06
CA LEU A 31 -20.51 -5.56 -7.78
C LEU A 31 -21.75 -5.43 -6.89
N ALA A 32 -21.72 -4.57 -5.87
CA ALA A 32 -22.88 -4.34 -5.01
C ALA A 32 -24.06 -3.77 -5.81
N ARG A 33 -23.80 -2.85 -6.75
CA ARG A 33 -24.82 -2.34 -7.67
C ARG A 33 -25.41 -3.45 -8.55
N GLN A 34 -24.57 -4.36 -9.07
CA GLN A 34 -25.05 -5.53 -9.83
C GLN A 34 -25.82 -6.54 -8.95
N ALA A 35 -25.55 -6.57 -7.65
CA ALA A 35 -26.29 -7.37 -6.67
C ALA A 35 -27.61 -6.71 -6.23
N GLY A 36 -27.93 -5.53 -6.79
CA GLY A 36 -29.18 -4.82 -6.55
C GLY A 36 -29.20 -3.94 -5.30
N PHE A 37 -28.05 -3.66 -4.68
CA PHE A 37 -27.96 -2.67 -3.59
C PHE A 37 -28.24 -1.25 -4.09
N ALA A 38 -28.91 -0.44 -3.27
CA ALA A 38 -29.07 0.98 -3.52
C ALA A 38 -27.70 1.69 -3.55
N PRO A 39 -27.55 2.85 -4.23
CA PRO A 39 -26.25 3.50 -4.36
C PRO A 39 -25.56 3.78 -3.01
N GLY A 40 -26.30 4.25 -2.01
CA GLY A 40 -25.74 4.51 -0.67
C GLY A 40 -25.37 3.24 0.10
N GLU A 41 -26.03 2.10 -0.16
CA GLU A 41 -25.69 0.82 0.46
C GLU A 41 -24.42 0.24 -0.17
N ALA A 42 -24.31 0.31 -1.50
CA ALA A 42 -23.12 -0.09 -2.24
C ALA A 42 -21.90 0.76 -1.82
N ASP A 43 -22.08 2.07 -1.67
CA ASP A 43 -21.06 2.99 -1.17
C ASP A 43 -20.65 2.66 0.26
N ALA A 44 -21.60 2.39 1.16
CA ALA A 44 -21.28 2.02 2.55
C ALA A 44 -20.46 0.72 2.65
N ILE A 45 -20.76 -0.29 1.81
CA ILE A 45 -19.98 -1.54 1.73
C ILE A 45 -18.57 -1.24 1.22
N ALA A 46 -18.46 -0.58 0.06
CA ALA A 46 -17.19 -0.28 -0.60
C ALA A 46 -16.28 0.63 0.23
N LEU A 47 -16.85 1.65 0.89
CA LEU A 47 -16.10 2.51 1.81
C LEU A 47 -15.55 1.72 2.98
N ALA A 48 -16.34 0.79 3.55
CA ALA A 48 -15.90 0.03 4.71
C ALA A 48 -14.84 -1.03 4.36
N ASP A 49 -14.94 -1.61 3.17
CA ASP A 49 -13.92 -2.48 2.57
C ASP A 49 -12.59 -1.72 2.42
N GLN A 50 -12.58 -0.62 1.66
CA GLN A 50 -11.38 0.20 1.44
C GLN A 50 -10.78 0.87 2.70
N ARG A 51 -11.57 1.06 3.76
CA ARG A 51 -11.10 1.76 4.96
C ARG A 51 -10.09 0.97 5.78
N LEU A 52 -9.99 -0.36 5.58
CA LEU A 52 -8.94 -1.18 6.18
C LEU A 52 -7.55 -0.79 5.65
N ASP A 53 -7.40 -0.43 4.38
CA ASP A 53 -6.09 -0.04 3.83
C ASP A 53 -5.65 1.39 4.19
N ALA A 54 -6.54 2.36 3.99
CA ALA A 54 -6.13 3.76 3.84
C ALA A 54 -7.12 4.76 4.43
N GLY A 55 -8.08 4.29 5.23
CA GLY A 55 -9.22 5.09 5.63
C GLY A 55 -9.32 5.40 7.12
N SER A 56 -8.53 4.74 7.98
CA SER A 56 -8.60 4.90 9.43
C SER A 56 -7.22 4.63 10.01
N ILE A 57 -6.70 5.54 10.85
CA ILE A 57 -5.34 5.45 11.39
C ILE A 57 -5.09 4.15 12.16
N GLU A 58 -6.14 3.61 12.79
CA GLU A 58 -6.15 2.34 13.49
C GLU A 58 -5.87 1.12 12.59
N TYR A 59 -5.98 1.25 11.28
CA TYR A 59 -5.69 0.17 10.32
C TYR A 59 -4.42 0.44 9.49
N MET A 60 -3.77 1.59 9.71
CA MET A 60 -2.54 1.97 9.01
C MET A 60 -1.29 1.39 9.69
N THR A 61 -1.32 0.08 9.95
CA THR A 61 -0.19 -0.67 10.51
C THR A 61 0.87 -0.91 9.44
N SER A 62 2.10 -1.20 9.85
CA SER A 62 3.19 -1.49 8.90
C SER A 62 3.94 -2.76 9.30
N PRO A 63 4.10 -3.75 8.39
CA PRO A 63 4.90 -4.94 8.67
C PRO A 63 6.34 -4.63 9.08
N LEU A 64 6.92 -3.54 8.56
CA LEU A 64 8.23 -3.04 8.98
C LEU A 64 8.27 -2.69 10.47
N GLN A 65 7.17 -2.19 11.01
CA GLN A 65 7.07 -1.85 12.41
C GLN A 65 6.67 -3.05 13.27
N PHE A 66 5.54 -3.70 13.01
CA PHE A 66 5.00 -4.69 13.95
C PHE A 66 5.82 -5.97 13.95
N ALA A 67 6.51 -6.29 12.86
CA ALA A 67 7.33 -7.50 12.80
C ALA A 67 8.81 -7.23 13.07
N CYS A 68 9.33 -6.03 12.79
CA CYS A 68 10.78 -5.81 12.80
C CYS A 68 11.25 -4.80 13.86
N LEU A 69 10.60 -3.64 13.95
CA LEU A 69 11.07 -2.55 14.82
C LEU A 69 10.40 -2.56 16.19
N SER A 70 9.06 -2.54 16.24
CA SER A 70 8.29 -2.61 17.49
C SER A 70 8.08 -4.05 17.99
N ARG A 71 8.01 -5.03 17.07
CA ARG A 71 7.71 -6.44 17.39
C ARG A 71 6.39 -6.60 18.17
N PHE A 72 5.34 -5.96 17.67
CA PHE A 72 4.05 -5.85 18.36
C PHE A 72 3.04 -6.85 17.78
N ALA A 73 2.79 -7.93 18.53
CA ALA A 73 1.96 -9.03 18.07
C ALA A 73 0.48 -8.67 17.77
N PRO A 74 -0.20 -7.78 18.53
CA PRO A 74 -1.58 -7.41 18.23
C PRO A 74 -1.77 -6.85 16.82
N ASP A 75 -0.93 -5.92 16.39
CA ASP A 75 -1.03 -5.34 15.04
C ASP A 75 -0.71 -6.38 13.96
N ALA A 76 0.23 -7.30 14.23
CA ALA A 76 0.46 -8.44 13.35
C ALA A 76 -0.77 -9.37 13.23
N GLN A 77 -1.56 -9.53 14.30
CA GLN A 77 -2.80 -10.32 14.29
C GLN A 77 -3.89 -9.64 13.49
N ASP A 78 -4.02 -8.31 13.63
CA ASP A 78 -4.99 -7.52 12.90
C ASP A 78 -4.65 -7.49 11.40
N ALA A 79 -3.39 -7.24 11.03
CA ALA A 79 -2.91 -7.32 9.65
C ALA A 79 -3.11 -8.73 9.06
N GLN A 80 -2.80 -9.79 9.82
CA GLN A 80 -3.08 -11.15 9.36
C GLN A 80 -4.58 -11.39 9.13
N ALA A 81 -5.45 -10.94 10.03
CA ALA A 81 -6.88 -11.14 9.90
C ALA A 81 -7.48 -10.39 8.70
N ALA A 82 -6.95 -9.21 8.40
CA ALA A 82 -7.42 -8.36 7.29
C ALA A 82 -6.86 -8.80 5.93
N HIS A 83 -5.55 -9.04 5.82
CA HIS A 83 -4.88 -9.17 4.51
C HIS A 83 -4.28 -10.56 4.25
N TYR A 84 -3.93 -11.31 5.30
CA TYR A 84 -3.34 -12.66 5.17
C TYR A 84 -4.13 -13.72 5.94
N PRO A 85 -5.43 -13.93 5.63
CA PRO A 85 -6.31 -14.77 6.43
C PRO A 85 -5.90 -16.26 6.32
N GLY A 86 -5.09 -16.69 7.29
CA GLY A 86 -4.70 -18.07 7.53
C GLY A 86 -5.38 -18.64 8.78
N GLU A 87 -5.56 -19.96 8.83
CA GLU A 87 -6.21 -20.63 9.97
C GLU A 87 -5.36 -20.56 11.26
N THR A 88 -4.02 -20.61 11.11
CA THR A 88 -3.11 -20.45 12.25
C THR A 88 -2.77 -18.98 12.42
N ARG A 89 -2.98 -18.45 13.64
CA ARG A 89 -2.71 -17.05 13.96
C ARG A 89 -1.25 -16.78 14.27
N VAL A 90 -0.76 -15.57 14.01
CA VAL A 90 0.52 -15.09 14.54
C VAL A 90 0.45 -14.93 16.08
N PRO A 91 1.55 -15.15 16.82
CA PRO A 91 2.87 -15.58 16.34
C PRO A 91 2.91 -17.06 15.92
N ALA A 92 3.35 -17.35 14.69
CA ALA A 92 3.54 -18.72 14.19
C ALA A 92 4.47 -18.75 12.96
N ALA A 93 5.09 -19.91 12.69
CA ALA A 93 5.89 -20.09 11.49
C ALA A 93 5.08 -19.82 10.21
N ALA A 94 5.68 -19.15 9.23
CA ALA A 94 5.01 -18.77 7.99
C ALA A 94 4.31 -19.94 7.27
N THR A 95 4.92 -21.13 7.27
CA THR A 95 4.34 -22.34 6.66
C THR A 95 3.03 -22.79 7.30
N ALA A 96 2.83 -22.51 8.59
CA ALA A 96 1.57 -22.82 9.30
C ALA A 96 0.47 -21.78 9.00
N ARG A 97 0.85 -20.60 8.51
CA ARG A 97 -0.03 -19.44 8.25
C ARG A 97 -0.43 -19.34 6.77
N ARG A 98 -0.47 -20.47 6.05
CA ARG A 98 -0.80 -20.50 4.63
C ARG A 98 -2.18 -19.88 4.39
N VAL A 99 -2.25 -18.92 3.47
CA VAL A 99 -3.48 -18.28 3.02
C VAL A 99 -4.11 -19.15 1.92
N VAL A 100 -5.40 -19.43 2.08
CA VAL A 100 -6.19 -20.21 1.12
C VAL A 100 -7.34 -19.33 0.62
N PRO A 101 -7.41 -19.04 -0.70
CA PRO A 101 -8.50 -18.28 -1.27
C PRO A 101 -9.84 -18.90 -0.94
N ASP A 102 -10.80 -18.07 -0.52
CA ASP A 102 -12.16 -18.50 -0.19
C ASP A 102 -12.18 -19.66 0.85
N GLY A 103 -11.14 -19.72 1.70
CA GLY A 103 -10.96 -20.72 2.74
C GLY A 103 -11.70 -20.41 4.04
N PRO A 104 -11.61 -21.29 5.05
CA PRO A 104 -12.33 -21.12 6.32
C PRO A 104 -12.01 -19.81 7.04
N ALA A 105 -10.74 -19.38 7.03
CA ALA A 105 -10.30 -18.17 7.73
C ALA A 105 -11.05 -16.91 7.25
N SER A 106 -11.03 -16.61 5.94
CA SER A 106 -11.73 -15.45 5.38
C SER A 106 -13.24 -15.64 5.34
N ARG A 107 -13.75 -16.83 4.99
CA ARG A 107 -15.20 -17.10 4.98
C ARG A 107 -15.84 -16.92 6.36
N SER A 108 -15.15 -17.31 7.44
CA SER A 108 -15.71 -17.18 8.80
C SER A 108 -16.05 -15.74 9.19
N LEU A 109 -15.29 -14.75 8.70
CA LEU A 109 -15.54 -13.33 8.91
C LEU A 109 -16.82 -12.91 8.19
N VAL A 110 -16.98 -13.30 6.92
CA VAL A 110 -18.18 -13.02 6.13
C VAL A 110 -19.41 -13.67 6.75
N GLU A 111 -19.33 -14.95 7.13
CA GLU A 111 -20.45 -15.66 7.78
C GLU A 111 -20.86 -14.98 9.09
N THR A 112 -19.89 -14.46 9.85
CA THR A 112 -20.17 -13.72 11.09
C THR A 112 -20.87 -12.40 10.81
N ALA A 113 -20.42 -11.65 9.80
CA ALA A 113 -21.08 -10.41 9.39
C ALA A 113 -22.51 -10.66 8.86
N LEU A 114 -22.71 -11.71 8.06
CA LEU A 114 -24.02 -12.11 7.55
C LEU A 114 -25.00 -12.45 8.69
N ARG A 115 -24.57 -13.24 9.68
CA ARG A 115 -25.39 -13.56 10.86
C ARG A 115 -25.75 -12.31 11.67
N ARG A 116 -24.79 -11.39 11.88
CA ARG A 116 -25.02 -10.14 12.62
C ARG A 116 -25.98 -9.19 11.89
N ALA A 117 -25.99 -9.25 10.55
CA ALA A 117 -26.86 -8.46 9.69
C ALA A 117 -28.33 -8.98 9.64
N GLU A 118 -28.67 -10.08 10.30
CA GLU A 118 -30.03 -10.62 10.26
C GLU A 118 -31.09 -9.67 10.85
N GLY A 119 -32.32 -9.78 10.32
CA GLY A 119 -33.47 -9.02 10.80
C GLY A 119 -33.31 -7.51 10.64
N ARG A 120 -33.50 -6.77 11.75
CA ARG A 120 -33.46 -5.29 11.74
C ARG A 120 -32.05 -4.71 11.64
N ASN A 121 -31.02 -5.54 11.73
CA ASN A 121 -29.63 -5.09 11.72
C ASN A 121 -29.06 -4.91 10.31
N ALA A 122 -29.74 -5.41 9.27
CA ALA A 122 -29.22 -5.44 7.91
C ALA A 122 -28.75 -4.08 7.39
N GLY A 123 -29.45 -2.99 7.72
CA GLY A 123 -29.04 -1.65 7.28
C GLY A 123 -27.80 -1.12 8.01
N ILE A 124 -27.61 -1.46 9.28
CA ILE A 124 -26.52 -0.92 10.11
C ILE A 124 -25.24 -1.77 10.05
N MET A 125 -25.32 -3.00 9.54
CA MET A 125 -24.21 -3.95 9.46
C MET A 125 -23.47 -3.93 8.11
N LEU A 126 -23.85 -3.05 7.18
CA LEU A 126 -23.21 -2.92 5.87
C LEU A 126 -21.69 -2.68 5.97
N GLY A 127 -21.26 -1.88 6.95
CA GLY A 127 -19.85 -1.61 7.16
C GLY A 127 -19.07 -2.80 7.73
N GLU A 128 -19.69 -3.62 8.57
CA GLU A 128 -19.05 -4.86 9.05
C GLU A 128 -18.94 -5.90 7.93
N PHE A 129 -19.95 -5.95 7.06
CA PHE A 129 -19.91 -6.79 5.87
C PHE A 129 -18.83 -6.35 4.88
N GLY A 130 -18.70 -5.05 4.58
CA GLY A 130 -17.62 -4.52 3.75
C GLY A 130 -16.23 -4.89 4.27
N ARG A 131 -15.96 -4.69 5.57
CA ARG A 131 -14.69 -5.12 6.20
C ARG A 131 -14.45 -6.63 6.10
N ALA A 132 -15.49 -7.45 6.18
CA ALA A 132 -15.35 -8.90 6.03
C ALA A 132 -15.08 -9.32 4.57
N LEU A 133 -15.59 -8.57 3.59
CA LEU A 133 -15.30 -8.80 2.18
C LEU A 133 -13.85 -8.51 1.84
N HIS A 134 -13.25 -7.50 2.47
CA HIS A 134 -11.84 -7.16 2.29
C HIS A 134 -10.93 -8.39 2.48
N ALA A 135 -11.01 -9.05 3.63
CA ALA A 135 -10.24 -10.27 3.90
C ALA A 135 -10.56 -11.42 2.94
N LEU A 136 -11.80 -11.52 2.45
CA LEU A 136 -12.16 -12.50 1.43
C LEU A 136 -11.43 -12.22 0.10
N GLN A 137 -11.32 -10.96 -0.29
CA GLN A 137 -10.65 -10.54 -1.52
C GLN A 137 -9.14 -10.73 -1.45
N ASP A 138 -8.54 -10.29 -0.34
CA ASP A 138 -7.09 -10.36 -0.12
C ASP A 138 -6.57 -11.79 0.00
N ALA A 139 -7.42 -12.72 0.43
CA ALA A 139 -7.09 -14.14 0.39
C ALA A 139 -6.69 -14.64 -1.01
N TRP A 140 -7.17 -14.00 -2.09
CA TRP A 140 -6.77 -14.31 -3.47
C TRP A 140 -5.44 -13.68 -3.85
N ALA A 141 -5.21 -12.43 -3.46
CA ALA A 141 -4.00 -11.69 -3.78
C ALA A 141 -2.78 -12.28 -3.05
N HIS A 142 -2.95 -12.62 -1.77
CA HIS A 142 -1.88 -13.11 -0.89
C HIS A 142 -1.91 -14.64 -0.69
N GLN A 143 -2.52 -15.38 -1.61
CA GLN A 143 -2.61 -16.85 -1.51
C GLN A 143 -1.23 -17.52 -1.51
N GLY A 144 -1.05 -18.50 -0.62
CA GLY A 144 0.21 -19.19 -0.44
C GLY A 144 0.81 -18.98 0.95
N THR A 145 2.12 -19.20 1.07
CA THR A 145 2.84 -19.01 2.34
C THR A 145 3.32 -17.56 2.43
N PRO A 146 2.91 -16.79 3.46
CA PRO A 146 3.39 -15.43 3.65
C PRO A 146 4.92 -15.40 3.68
N SER A 147 5.51 -14.37 3.07
CA SER A 147 6.95 -14.16 3.10
C SER A 147 7.34 -13.16 4.18
N ALA A 148 8.63 -12.82 4.25
CA ALA A 148 9.15 -11.79 5.14
C ALA A 148 10.21 -10.97 4.39
N PRO A 149 10.24 -9.63 4.55
CA PRO A 149 11.30 -8.80 3.99
C PRO A 149 12.67 -9.15 4.61
N ASP A 150 13.73 -9.02 3.81
CA ASP A 150 15.12 -9.14 4.29
C ASP A 150 15.82 -7.76 4.27
N TRP A 151 15.91 -7.16 5.45
CA TRP A 151 16.64 -5.91 5.67
C TRP A 151 17.85 -6.10 6.60
N ARG A 152 18.37 -7.33 6.74
CA ARG A 152 19.51 -7.64 7.62
C ARG A 152 20.76 -6.83 7.27
N ARG A 153 20.96 -6.50 5.99
CA ARG A 153 22.04 -5.60 5.54
C ARG A 153 21.99 -4.21 6.19
N TYR A 154 20.82 -3.78 6.66
CA TYR A 154 20.62 -2.54 7.39
C TYR A 154 20.58 -2.72 8.91
N GLY A 155 20.85 -3.93 9.41
CA GLY A 155 20.77 -4.23 10.84
C GLY A 155 19.34 -4.35 11.38
N ILE A 156 18.36 -4.56 10.49
CA ILE A 156 16.95 -4.74 10.85
C ILE A 156 16.62 -6.22 10.75
N GLU A 157 16.24 -6.81 11.88
CA GLU A 157 15.84 -8.21 11.99
C GLU A 157 14.37 -8.33 12.35
N CYS A 158 13.59 -8.90 11.43
CA CYS A 158 12.18 -9.17 11.61
C CYS A 158 11.94 -10.48 12.38
N ASP A 159 10.97 -10.47 13.28
CA ASP A 159 10.46 -11.67 13.95
C ASP A 159 9.70 -12.53 12.92
N ALA A 160 10.23 -13.72 12.63
CA ALA A 160 9.65 -14.64 11.65
C ALA A 160 8.27 -15.19 12.04
N GLY A 161 7.93 -15.14 13.34
CA GLY A 161 6.63 -15.52 13.87
C GLY A 161 5.56 -14.45 13.61
N LEU A 162 5.96 -13.19 13.48
CA LEU A 162 5.07 -12.04 13.24
C LEU A 162 5.07 -11.58 11.78
N ALA A 163 6.21 -11.69 11.09
CA ALA A 163 6.39 -11.15 9.75
C ALA A 163 5.38 -11.73 8.76
N THR A 164 4.72 -10.85 8.03
CA THR A 164 3.82 -11.18 6.94
C THR A 164 4.08 -10.21 5.79
N ALA A 165 4.02 -10.75 4.59
CA ALA A 165 4.18 -10.03 3.33
C ALA A 165 3.68 -10.95 2.21
N ALA A 166 3.46 -10.39 1.02
CA ALA A 166 3.03 -11.16 -0.15
C ALA A 166 3.92 -12.41 -0.36
N PRO A 167 3.34 -13.59 -0.63
CA PRO A 167 4.10 -14.80 -0.94
C PRO A 167 5.11 -14.58 -2.08
N VAL A 168 6.20 -15.35 -2.09
CA VAL A 168 7.26 -15.20 -3.11
C VAL A 168 6.71 -15.46 -4.52
N GLU A 169 5.82 -16.45 -4.66
CA GLU A 169 5.14 -16.79 -5.92
C GLU A 169 4.20 -15.67 -6.40
N ARG A 170 3.86 -14.74 -5.49
CA ARG A 170 2.99 -13.61 -5.73
C ARG A 170 3.75 -12.28 -5.82
N GLY A 171 5.08 -12.30 -5.87
CA GLY A 171 5.92 -11.10 -6.02
C GLY A 171 6.80 -10.80 -4.81
N GLY A 172 6.58 -11.46 -3.69
CA GLY A 172 7.39 -11.32 -2.49
C GLY A 172 7.22 -9.98 -1.78
N PRO A 173 8.05 -9.70 -0.76
CA PRO A 173 7.82 -8.64 0.21
C PRO A 173 8.18 -7.23 -0.26
N ALA A 174 8.68 -7.06 -1.49
CA ALA A 174 9.27 -5.83 -1.98
C ALA A 174 8.46 -5.15 -3.10
N GLY A 175 7.22 -5.56 -3.33
CA GLY A 175 6.34 -4.94 -4.32
C GLY A 175 4.94 -5.52 -4.24
N HIS A 176 4.04 -5.01 -5.09
CA HIS A 176 2.61 -5.32 -5.02
C HIS A 176 2.14 -6.11 -6.25
N ALA A 177 2.96 -7.06 -6.73
CA ALA A 177 2.55 -7.89 -7.85
C ALA A 177 1.40 -8.86 -7.50
N ALA A 178 1.23 -9.17 -6.22
CA ALA A 178 0.25 -10.12 -5.68
C ALA A 178 -1.17 -9.69 -6.03
N GLU A 179 -1.35 -8.39 -6.07
CA GLU A 179 -2.63 -7.76 -6.02
C GLU A 179 -2.98 -7.19 -7.43
N MET A 180 -2.14 -7.34 -8.44
CA MET A 180 -2.49 -6.91 -9.81
C MET A 180 -3.55 -7.75 -10.50
N THR A 181 -4.71 -7.13 -10.74
CA THR A 181 -5.83 -7.75 -11.47
C THR A 181 -5.45 -8.39 -12.81
N TRP A 182 -4.67 -7.70 -13.66
CA TRP A 182 -4.26 -8.20 -14.98
C TRP A 182 -3.16 -9.29 -14.93
N ARG A 183 -2.44 -9.42 -13.82
CA ARG A 183 -1.45 -10.49 -13.62
C ARG A 183 -2.11 -11.80 -13.21
N TRP A 184 -3.23 -11.69 -12.50
CA TRP A 184 -3.98 -12.82 -11.97
C TRP A 184 -5.42 -12.79 -12.47
N PRO A 185 -5.68 -12.84 -13.79
CA PRO A 185 -7.01 -12.64 -14.34
C PRO A 185 -8.02 -13.71 -13.87
N VAL A 186 -7.57 -14.97 -13.78
CA VAL A 186 -8.39 -16.10 -13.29
C VAL A 186 -8.74 -15.90 -11.81
N ASP A 187 -7.76 -15.55 -10.99
CA ASP A 187 -7.97 -15.30 -9.56
C ASP A 187 -8.84 -14.07 -9.32
N THR A 188 -8.68 -13.02 -10.13
CA THR A 188 -9.49 -11.80 -10.05
C THR A 188 -10.95 -12.07 -10.38
N GLU A 189 -11.22 -12.83 -11.45
CA GLU A 189 -12.59 -13.24 -11.78
C GLU A 189 -13.20 -14.11 -10.67
N ALA A 190 -12.44 -15.06 -10.14
CA ALA A 190 -12.89 -15.95 -9.08
C ALA A 190 -13.15 -15.19 -7.75
N MET A 191 -12.29 -14.23 -7.41
CA MET A 191 -12.48 -13.29 -6.30
C MET A 191 -13.78 -12.49 -6.50
N ALA A 192 -13.95 -11.85 -7.66
CA ALA A 192 -15.13 -11.04 -7.95
C ALA A 192 -16.40 -11.89 -7.85
N LYS A 193 -16.36 -13.14 -8.33
CA LYS A 193 -17.45 -14.10 -8.20
C LYS A 193 -17.76 -14.42 -6.75
N SER A 194 -16.75 -14.73 -5.93
CA SER A 194 -16.99 -15.05 -4.52
C SER A 194 -17.59 -13.85 -3.78
N THR A 195 -17.00 -12.66 -3.93
CA THR A 195 -17.52 -11.40 -3.38
C THR A 195 -18.98 -11.14 -3.80
N TYR A 196 -19.28 -11.29 -5.09
CA TYR A 196 -20.63 -11.14 -5.62
C TYR A 196 -21.62 -12.11 -4.96
N LEU A 197 -21.26 -13.39 -4.83
CA LEU A 197 -22.11 -14.40 -4.21
C LEU A 197 -22.39 -14.07 -2.73
N GLN A 198 -21.43 -13.50 -2.00
CA GLN A 198 -21.69 -13.04 -0.62
C GLN A 198 -22.66 -11.86 -0.59
N MET A 199 -22.55 -10.93 -1.54
CA MET A 199 -23.49 -9.80 -1.67
C MET A 199 -24.92 -10.28 -1.93
N ILE A 200 -25.10 -11.34 -2.72
CA ILE A 200 -26.42 -11.97 -2.93
C ILE A 200 -26.98 -12.55 -1.63
N ARG A 201 -26.13 -13.18 -0.82
CA ARG A 201 -26.52 -13.79 0.47
C ARG A 201 -26.89 -12.77 1.55
N TYR A 202 -26.48 -11.50 1.41
CA TYR A 202 -26.77 -10.48 2.40
C TYR A 202 -28.28 -10.34 2.69
N PRO A 203 -28.72 -10.19 3.95
CA PRO A 203 -30.14 -10.06 4.27
C PRO A 203 -30.80 -8.84 3.60
N LYS A 204 -32.11 -8.91 3.35
CA LYS A 204 -32.87 -7.77 2.82
C LYS A 204 -32.88 -6.63 3.83
N ILE A 205 -32.59 -5.41 3.38
CA ILE A 205 -32.63 -4.21 4.21
C ILE A 205 -34.05 -3.66 4.18
N ASN A 206 -34.67 -3.48 5.35
CA ASN A 206 -36.03 -2.95 5.49
C ASN A 206 -37.09 -3.68 4.63
N GLY A 207 -36.88 -4.98 4.36
CA GLY A 207 -37.78 -5.78 3.51
C GLY A 207 -37.71 -5.44 2.01
N ALA A 208 -36.83 -4.52 1.58
CA ALA A 208 -36.67 -4.17 0.18
C ALA A 208 -36.21 -5.38 -0.65
N SER A 209 -36.88 -5.62 -1.79
CA SER A 209 -36.43 -6.62 -2.73
C SER A 209 -35.25 -6.07 -3.54
N ARG A 210 -34.21 -6.89 -3.73
CA ARG A 210 -33.07 -6.58 -4.59
C ARG A 210 -33.19 -7.37 -5.88
N ASN A 211 -32.99 -6.70 -7.00
CA ASN A 211 -32.95 -7.33 -8.32
C ASN A 211 -31.49 -7.52 -8.71
N ALA A 212 -30.92 -8.66 -8.36
CA ALA A 212 -29.56 -9.01 -8.71
C ALA A 212 -29.49 -9.57 -10.14
N LEU A 213 -28.45 -9.19 -10.88
CA LEU A 213 -28.15 -9.82 -12.16
C LEU A 213 -27.64 -11.25 -11.95
N PRO A 214 -27.95 -12.20 -12.84
CA PRO A 214 -27.26 -13.49 -12.84
C PRO A 214 -25.75 -13.31 -13.04
N TRP A 215 -24.92 -14.09 -12.35
CA TRP A 215 -23.46 -14.00 -12.49
C TRP A 215 -22.98 -14.10 -13.95
N GLU A 216 -23.60 -14.96 -14.76
CA GLU A 216 -23.25 -15.10 -16.19
C GLU A 216 -23.48 -13.82 -17.01
N GLN A 217 -24.29 -12.87 -16.52
CA GLN A 217 -24.43 -11.54 -17.12
C GLN A 217 -23.38 -10.56 -16.58
N VAL A 218 -23.00 -10.68 -15.32
CA VAL A 218 -22.00 -9.83 -14.66
C VAL A 218 -20.58 -10.16 -15.17
N ARG A 219 -20.24 -11.44 -15.23
CA ARG A 219 -18.92 -11.97 -15.61
C ARG A 219 -18.32 -11.33 -16.88
N PRO A 220 -18.99 -11.29 -18.04
CA PRO A 220 -18.39 -10.73 -19.26
C PRO A 220 -18.06 -9.24 -19.15
N MET A 221 -18.67 -8.49 -18.22
CA MET A 221 -18.40 -7.06 -18.02
C MET A 221 -17.05 -6.82 -17.34
N LEU A 222 -16.48 -7.84 -16.67
CA LEU A 222 -15.22 -7.73 -15.92
C LEU A 222 -13.97 -7.69 -16.80
N ALA A 223 -14.01 -8.16 -18.04
CA ALA A 223 -12.82 -8.31 -18.88
C ALA A 223 -12.00 -7.02 -18.98
N GLY A 224 -12.67 -5.88 -19.25
CA GLY A 224 -11.99 -4.59 -19.32
C GLY A 224 -11.42 -4.09 -17.98
N PHE A 225 -12.03 -4.47 -16.85
CA PHE A 225 -11.47 -4.17 -15.53
C PHE A 225 -10.22 -5.00 -15.26
N ILE A 226 -10.30 -6.30 -15.55
CA ILE A 226 -9.21 -7.26 -15.33
C ILE A 226 -8.01 -6.90 -16.20
N ASP A 227 -8.21 -6.56 -17.47
CA ASP A 227 -7.12 -6.30 -18.42
C ASP A 227 -6.49 -4.90 -18.27
N ALA A 228 -7.15 -3.97 -17.56
CA ALA A 228 -6.67 -2.60 -17.43
C ALA A 228 -5.40 -2.51 -16.58
N ARG A 229 -4.37 -1.88 -17.14
CA ARG A 229 -3.01 -1.80 -16.55
C ARG A 229 -2.62 -0.43 -16.03
N THR A 230 -3.50 0.56 -16.15
CA THR A 230 -3.24 1.94 -15.74
C THR A 230 -4.45 2.53 -15.04
N LYS A 231 -4.24 3.57 -14.22
CA LYS A 231 -5.32 4.34 -13.60
C LYS A 231 -6.27 4.90 -14.65
N HIS A 232 -5.75 5.45 -15.75
CA HIS A 232 -6.57 5.94 -16.86
C HIS A 232 -7.46 4.84 -17.47
N ALA A 233 -6.92 3.65 -17.75
CA ALA A 233 -7.69 2.56 -18.32
C ALA A 233 -8.76 2.03 -17.36
N LYS A 234 -8.41 1.87 -16.07
CA LYS A 234 -9.37 1.50 -15.01
C LYS A 234 -10.49 2.52 -14.87
N ALA A 235 -10.14 3.81 -14.86
CA ALA A 235 -11.11 4.89 -14.81
C ALA A 235 -12.07 4.87 -16.00
N GLY A 236 -11.53 4.65 -17.21
CA GLY A 236 -12.35 4.48 -18.42
C GLY A 236 -13.36 3.35 -18.29
N TRP A 237 -12.94 2.20 -17.75
CA TRP A 237 -13.85 1.09 -17.49
C TRP A 237 -14.92 1.45 -16.45
N PHE A 238 -14.54 2.07 -15.33
CA PHE A 238 -15.47 2.48 -14.28
C PHE A 238 -16.54 3.45 -14.79
N VAL A 239 -16.13 4.48 -15.53
CA VAL A 239 -17.04 5.46 -16.14
C VAL A 239 -17.98 4.78 -17.13
N ALA A 240 -17.47 3.91 -18.00
CA ALA A 240 -18.29 3.15 -18.95
C ALA A 240 -19.31 2.22 -18.25
N ASN A 241 -19.04 1.84 -17.00
CA ASN A 241 -19.88 0.98 -16.18
C ASN A 241 -20.66 1.75 -15.09
N GLY A 242 -20.79 3.08 -15.24
CA GLY A 242 -21.68 3.90 -14.43
C GLY A 242 -21.11 4.37 -13.09
N VAL A 243 -19.82 4.15 -12.82
CA VAL A 243 -19.11 4.71 -11.66
C VAL A 243 -18.53 6.07 -12.05
N LYS A 244 -19.13 7.14 -11.53
CA LYS A 244 -18.80 8.52 -11.95
C LYS A 244 -17.52 9.07 -11.33
N ASP A 245 -17.31 8.81 -10.05
CA ASP A 245 -16.11 9.24 -9.34
C ASP A 245 -15.06 8.13 -9.43
N THR A 246 -13.92 8.42 -10.05
CA THR A 246 -12.78 7.49 -10.15
C THR A 246 -11.56 8.01 -9.42
N SER A 247 -11.71 9.06 -8.59
CA SER A 247 -10.59 9.68 -7.87
C SER A 247 -9.94 8.71 -6.87
N PHE A 248 -10.66 7.69 -6.40
CA PHE A 248 -10.12 6.61 -5.58
C PHE A 248 -8.91 5.90 -6.20
N LEU A 249 -8.74 5.93 -7.53
CA LEU A 249 -7.58 5.37 -8.22
C LEU A 249 -6.29 6.18 -8.00
N ASP A 250 -6.35 7.45 -7.56
CA ASP A 250 -5.19 8.34 -7.44
C ASP A 250 -4.10 7.75 -6.54
N GLY A 251 -4.51 7.14 -5.43
CA GLY A 251 -3.62 6.52 -4.46
C GLY A 251 -3.18 5.11 -4.81
N THR A 252 -3.61 4.53 -5.93
CA THR A 252 -3.24 3.17 -6.30
C THR A 252 -1.82 3.10 -6.87
N SER A 253 -1.23 1.91 -6.79
CA SER A 253 0.10 1.56 -7.28
C SER A 253 0.11 1.15 -8.76
N LEU A 254 -1.02 1.35 -9.46
CA LEU A 254 -1.08 1.33 -10.92
C LEU A 254 -0.34 2.54 -11.51
N PRO A 255 0.34 2.40 -12.66
CA PRO A 255 0.81 3.56 -13.40
C PRO A 255 -0.36 4.45 -13.81
N ASP A 256 -0.14 5.75 -13.84
CA ASP A 256 -1.16 6.72 -14.21
C ASP A 256 -1.76 6.45 -15.60
N GLY A 257 -0.89 6.21 -16.58
CA GLY A 257 -1.26 6.08 -17.99
C GLY A 257 -1.55 7.41 -18.69
N PRO A 258 -1.78 7.39 -20.01
CA PRO A 258 -1.98 8.61 -20.79
C PRO A 258 -3.17 9.42 -20.28
N ALA A 259 -2.99 10.74 -20.16
CA ALA A 259 -4.05 11.69 -19.78
C ALA A 259 -4.69 11.48 -18.39
N TRP A 260 -4.14 10.63 -17.52
CA TRP A 260 -4.53 10.62 -16.12
C TRP A 260 -4.15 11.94 -15.44
N GLN A 261 -5.09 12.49 -14.70
CA GLN A 261 -4.87 13.66 -13.86
C GLN A 261 -5.05 13.20 -12.42
N ALA A 262 -4.06 13.48 -11.57
CA ALA A 262 -4.18 13.19 -10.16
C ALA A 262 -5.36 13.97 -9.57
N VAL A 263 -6.24 13.26 -8.88
CA VAL A 263 -7.38 13.83 -8.17
C VAL A 263 -7.34 13.28 -6.77
N ARG A 264 -7.20 14.14 -5.76
CA ARG A 264 -7.19 13.68 -4.37
C ARG A 264 -8.56 13.11 -4.02
N TRP A 265 -8.60 11.81 -3.72
CA TRP A 265 -9.82 11.16 -3.27
C TRP A 265 -10.19 11.59 -1.85
N HIS A 266 -11.45 12.01 -1.66
CA HIS A 266 -11.98 12.45 -0.37
C HIS A 266 -12.71 11.34 0.41
N GLY A 267 -12.67 10.08 -0.04
CA GLY A 267 -13.32 8.96 0.65
C GLY A 267 -12.52 8.37 1.82
N ARG A 268 -11.26 8.78 1.99
CA ARG A 268 -10.49 8.54 3.23
C ARG A 268 -11.14 9.36 4.36
N ARG A 269 -11.25 8.79 5.55
CA ARG A 269 -11.68 9.57 6.73
C ARG A 269 -10.69 10.74 6.89
N ASP A 270 -11.14 11.87 7.41
CA ASP A 270 -10.25 12.99 7.72
C ASP A 270 -9.19 12.53 8.72
N VAL A 271 -8.02 12.22 8.19
CA VAL A 271 -6.91 11.74 8.98
C VAL A 271 -6.30 12.96 9.70
N PRO A 272 -6.12 12.91 11.03
CA PRO A 272 -5.62 14.08 11.75
C PRO A 272 -4.28 14.55 11.20
N LYS A 273 -4.15 15.85 10.94
CA LYS A 273 -2.88 16.43 10.54
C LYS A 273 -1.90 16.29 11.71
N PRO A 274 -0.71 15.67 11.51
CA PRO A 274 0.28 15.57 12.56
C PRO A 274 0.66 16.97 13.10
N PRO A 275 1.06 17.08 14.39
CA PRO A 275 1.73 18.27 14.87
C PRO A 275 3.10 18.45 14.20
N SER A 276 3.71 19.62 14.35
CA SER A 276 5.10 19.83 13.90
C SER A 276 6.05 18.85 14.60
N PRO A 277 7.10 18.35 13.94
CA PRO A 277 7.92 17.20 14.38
C PRO A 277 8.85 17.46 15.57
N GLY A 278 8.50 18.38 16.48
CA GLY A 278 9.42 18.99 17.45
C GLY A 278 9.90 18.12 18.62
N ALA A 279 9.31 16.95 18.87
CA ALA A 279 9.83 15.97 19.85
C ALA A 279 9.15 14.60 19.68
N GLN A 280 9.94 13.52 19.66
CA GLN A 280 9.45 12.14 19.75
C GLN A 280 9.92 11.52 21.09
N PRO A 281 9.03 10.90 21.88
CA PRO A 281 9.42 10.29 23.15
C PRO A 281 10.53 9.24 22.97
N GLY A 282 11.62 9.37 23.72
CA GLY A 282 12.72 8.39 23.71
C GLY A 282 13.69 8.51 22.53
N VAL A 283 13.55 9.54 21.69
CA VAL A 283 14.45 9.82 20.56
C VAL A 283 15.34 11.02 20.92
N ASP A 284 16.63 10.94 20.58
CA ASP A 284 17.56 12.06 20.70
C ASP A 284 17.06 13.27 19.89
N GLU A 285 17.06 14.46 20.51
CA GLU A 285 16.54 15.68 19.88
C GLU A 285 17.30 16.02 18.59
N GLY A 286 18.63 15.85 18.58
CA GLY A 286 19.46 16.10 17.40
C GLY A 286 19.17 15.16 16.23
N LEU A 287 18.86 13.90 16.52
CA LEU A 287 18.41 12.91 15.54
C LEU A 287 17.00 13.20 15.01
N ALA A 288 16.06 13.53 15.89
CA ALA A 288 14.70 13.92 15.49
C ALA A 288 14.72 15.16 14.58
N ASP A 289 15.51 16.17 14.96
CA ASP A 289 15.75 17.39 14.18
C ASP A 289 16.39 17.11 12.83
N PHE A 290 17.34 16.17 12.77
CA PHE A 290 17.97 15.75 11.52
C PHE A 290 16.94 15.20 10.54
N TYR A 291 16.10 14.26 10.97
CA TYR A 291 15.05 13.68 10.13
C TYR A 291 13.96 14.68 9.78
N ALA A 292 13.55 15.54 10.73
CA ALA A 292 12.57 16.58 10.48
C ALA A 292 13.01 17.52 9.35
N ARG A 293 14.27 17.99 9.38
CA ARG A 293 14.84 18.80 8.30
C ARG A 293 14.92 18.02 7.00
N PHE A 294 15.46 16.80 7.04
CA PHE A 294 15.59 15.94 5.85
C PHE A 294 14.25 15.74 5.15
N PHE A 295 13.23 15.27 5.87
CA PHE A 295 11.92 15.00 5.29
C PHE A 295 11.22 16.26 4.83
N CYS A 296 11.28 17.36 5.60
CA CYS A 296 10.70 18.63 5.18
C CYS A 296 11.29 19.08 3.84
N ASP A 297 12.61 19.04 3.70
CA ASP A 297 13.28 19.44 2.47
C ASP A 297 12.99 18.47 1.31
N TRP A 298 13.00 17.16 1.59
CA TRP A 298 12.75 16.12 0.59
C TRP A 298 11.36 16.27 -0.04
N VAL A 299 10.36 16.69 0.73
CA VAL A 299 8.98 16.82 0.24
C VAL A 299 8.58 18.21 -0.23
N THR A 300 9.30 19.26 0.19
CA THR A 300 9.01 20.65 -0.20
C THR A 300 9.91 21.17 -1.32
N THR A 301 10.93 20.41 -1.73
CA THR A 301 11.83 20.76 -2.82
C THR A 301 11.80 19.73 -3.96
N SER A 302 12.50 20.04 -5.06
CA SER A 302 12.61 19.15 -6.23
C SER A 302 13.92 18.37 -6.19
N PRO A 303 13.89 17.10 -6.61
CA PRO A 303 13.47 15.93 -5.84
C PRO A 303 14.42 15.57 -4.68
N VAL A 304 15.71 15.90 -4.79
CA VAL A 304 16.69 15.82 -3.68
C VAL A 304 17.49 17.12 -3.69
N ASP A 305 17.34 17.91 -2.64
CA ASP A 305 18.04 19.19 -2.50
C ASP A 305 19.56 18.98 -2.46
N ARG A 306 20.30 19.84 -3.18
CA ARG A 306 21.77 19.78 -3.25
C ARG A 306 22.44 19.84 -1.88
N ARG A 307 21.82 20.47 -0.89
CA ARG A 307 22.36 20.53 0.48
C ARG A 307 22.47 19.17 1.15
N TRP A 308 21.69 18.18 0.71
CA TRP A 308 21.69 16.83 1.26
C TRP A 308 22.71 15.91 0.58
N LEU A 309 23.30 16.30 -0.56
CA LEU A 309 24.29 15.49 -1.26
C LEU A 309 25.51 15.11 -0.39
N PRO A 310 26.07 15.99 0.48
CA PRO A 310 27.13 15.61 1.41
C PRO A 310 26.69 14.57 2.45
N ALA A 311 25.42 14.60 2.86
CA ALA A 311 24.83 13.67 3.80
C ALA A 311 24.41 12.34 3.15
N LEU A 312 24.39 12.27 1.82
CA LEU A 312 24.11 11.08 1.00
C LEU A 312 25.40 10.46 0.43
N ALA A 313 26.58 10.87 0.90
CA ALA A 313 27.85 10.54 0.26
C ALA A 313 28.32 9.09 0.48
N ALA A 314 28.72 8.41 -0.60
CA ALA A 314 29.39 7.12 -0.57
C ALA A 314 30.89 7.30 -0.21
N GLY A 315 31.23 7.09 1.06
CA GLY A 315 32.61 7.08 1.55
C GLY A 315 33.27 8.45 1.75
N ARG A 316 34.61 8.47 1.83
CA ARG A 316 35.40 9.64 2.25
C ARG A 316 35.49 10.77 1.21
N ALA A 317 35.21 10.48 -0.06
CA ALA A 317 35.38 11.43 -1.18
C ALA A 317 34.21 12.41 -1.36
N GLY A 318 33.16 12.35 -0.52
CA GLY A 318 32.07 13.32 -0.51
C GLY A 318 31.13 13.31 -1.72
N LYS A 319 31.23 12.31 -2.61
CA LYS A 319 30.29 12.13 -3.74
C LYS A 319 29.01 11.43 -3.25
N PRO A 320 27.81 11.93 -3.60
CA PRO A 320 26.55 11.29 -3.26
C PRO A 320 26.46 9.87 -3.85
N ASP A 321 25.87 8.95 -3.11
CA ASP A 321 25.46 7.65 -3.61
C ASP A 321 24.34 7.84 -4.65
N GLY A 322 24.67 7.60 -5.91
CA GLY A 322 23.74 7.80 -7.03
C GLY A 322 22.50 6.90 -6.92
N ALA A 323 22.66 5.65 -6.45
CA ALA A 323 21.54 4.73 -6.33
C ALA A 323 20.57 5.19 -5.23
N LEU A 324 21.09 5.68 -4.10
CA LEU A 324 20.27 6.24 -3.03
C LEU A 324 19.54 7.51 -3.46
N VAL A 325 20.20 8.41 -4.19
CA VAL A 325 19.56 9.62 -4.75
C VAL A 325 18.44 9.24 -5.72
N GLU A 326 18.65 8.23 -6.57
CA GLU A 326 17.62 7.74 -7.49
C GLU A 326 16.44 7.10 -6.76
N GLN A 327 16.68 6.32 -5.70
CA GLN A 327 15.60 5.76 -4.87
C GLN A 327 14.78 6.86 -4.20
N LEU A 328 15.44 7.83 -3.56
CA LEU A 328 14.78 8.99 -2.94
C LEU A 328 14.01 9.83 -3.96
N THR A 329 14.52 9.93 -5.19
CA THR A 329 13.83 10.62 -6.29
C THR A 329 12.61 9.81 -6.75
N GLY A 330 12.76 8.50 -6.91
CA GLY A 330 11.71 7.61 -7.37
C GLY A 330 10.47 7.62 -6.48
N TRP A 331 10.67 7.52 -5.17
CA TRP A 331 9.60 7.60 -4.17
C TRP A 331 8.86 8.95 -4.14
N ARG A 332 9.40 10.00 -4.77
CA ARG A 332 8.77 11.33 -4.88
C ARG A 332 8.03 11.53 -6.20
N LEU A 333 8.09 10.57 -7.12
CA LEU A 333 7.32 10.63 -8.35
C LEU A 333 5.83 10.59 -8.03
N ARG A 334 5.08 11.52 -8.63
CA ARG A 334 3.61 11.55 -8.53
C ARG A 334 3.00 10.28 -9.13
N ASP A 335 3.53 9.83 -10.27
CA ASP A 335 3.19 8.53 -10.86
C ASP A 335 4.03 7.43 -10.17
N HIS A 336 3.66 7.13 -8.92
CA HIS A 336 4.38 6.16 -8.11
C HIS A 336 4.32 4.75 -8.72
N GLY A 337 3.19 4.37 -9.32
CA GLY A 337 3.05 3.10 -10.01
C GLY A 337 4.04 2.92 -11.17
N ALA A 338 4.40 4.00 -11.88
CA ALA A 338 5.46 3.96 -12.89
C ALA A 338 6.86 3.79 -12.30
N TYR A 339 7.13 4.28 -11.08
CA TYR A 339 8.39 4.00 -10.39
C TYR A 339 8.48 2.53 -9.98
N LEU A 340 7.43 2.01 -9.33
CA LEU A 340 7.36 0.60 -8.94
C LEU A 340 7.51 -0.33 -10.16
N ALA A 341 6.93 0.05 -11.31
CA ALA A 341 7.01 -0.64 -12.60
C ALA A 341 8.42 -1.03 -13.05
N ILE A 342 9.37 -0.15 -12.74
CA ILE A 342 10.75 -0.21 -13.20
C ILE A 342 11.55 -1.20 -12.33
N GLY A 343 11.02 -1.55 -11.15
CA GLY A 343 11.71 -2.28 -10.10
C GLY A 343 12.78 -1.41 -9.43
N ALA A 344 13.13 -1.70 -8.17
CA ALA A 344 14.28 -1.06 -7.52
C ALA A 344 15.53 -1.31 -8.37
N PRO A 345 16.07 -0.32 -9.11
CA PRO A 345 17.11 -0.60 -10.08
C PRO A 345 18.40 -0.86 -9.31
N THR A 346 19.04 -2.01 -9.53
CA THR A 346 20.49 -2.10 -9.33
C THR A 346 21.24 -1.27 -10.37
N GLN A 347 20.61 -0.97 -11.52
CA GLN A 347 20.98 0.09 -12.46
C GLN A 347 19.75 0.62 -13.23
N PRO A 348 19.54 1.95 -13.32
CA PRO A 348 18.43 2.52 -14.07
C PRO A 348 18.61 2.36 -15.59
N THR A 349 17.54 2.02 -16.28
CA THR A 349 17.50 2.10 -17.76
C THR A 349 17.40 3.56 -18.22
N ALA A 350 17.81 3.86 -19.45
CA ALA A 350 17.79 5.23 -19.99
C ALA A 350 16.41 5.92 -19.90
N SER A 351 15.33 5.14 -19.99
CA SER A 351 13.94 5.60 -19.84
C SER A 351 13.59 5.97 -18.40
N ALA A 352 14.01 5.15 -17.42
CA ALA A 352 13.82 5.43 -15.99
C ALA A 352 14.54 6.72 -15.59
N SER A 353 15.79 6.88 -16.04
CA SER A 353 16.56 8.10 -15.80
C SER A 353 15.93 9.34 -16.44
N ALA A 354 15.15 9.22 -17.52
CA ALA A 354 14.49 10.37 -18.16
C ALA A 354 13.30 10.87 -17.33
N ILE A 355 12.48 9.95 -16.79
CA ILE A 355 11.34 10.27 -15.92
C ILE A 355 11.82 10.92 -14.62
N LEU A 356 12.85 10.35 -13.99
CA LEU A 356 13.45 10.88 -12.74
C LEU A 356 14.05 12.30 -12.92
N ARG A 357 14.32 12.73 -14.15
CA ARG A 357 14.85 14.06 -14.47
C ARG A 357 13.77 15.11 -14.79
N ASN A 358 12.52 14.71 -14.98
CA ASN A 358 11.43 15.65 -15.31
C ASN A 358 10.79 16.25 -14.06
N ARG A 359 11.08 17.52 -13.77
CA ARG A 359 10.51 18.21 -12.60
C ARG A 359 8.99 18.26 -12.55
N ALA A 360 8.31 18.23 -13.70
CA ALA A 360 6.84 18.23 -13.76
C ALA A 360 6.22 16.89 -13.30
N SER A 361 7.03 15.85 -13.12
CA SER A 361 6.59 14.53 -12.63
C SER A 361 6.52 14.43 -11.10
N PHE A 362 6.86 15.50 -10.37
CA PHE A 362 6.91 15.52 -8.90
C PHE A 362 5.83 16.42 -8.32
N ALA A 363 5.19 15.96 -7.24
CA ALA A 363 4.35 16.81 -6.40
C ALA A 363 5.22 17.58 -5.41
N VAL A 364 5.20 18.92 -5.44
CA VAL A 364 5.90 19.76 -4.46
C VAL A 364 4.89 20.22 -3.40
N PHE A 365 5.13 19.84 -2.16
CA PHE A 365 4.21 20.14 -1.04
C PHE A 365 4.60 21.42 -0.32
N LYS A 366 3.64 22.07 0.34
CA LYS A 366 3.88 23.30 1.12
C LYS A 366 4.58 23.03 2.45
N SER A 367 4.35 21.85 3.03
CA SER A 367 4.94 21.40 4.29
C SER A 367 5.03 19.88 4.34
N LEU A 368 5.82 19.35 5.28
CA LEU A 368 5.89 17.91 5.54
C LEU A 368 4.51 17.31 5.81
N ASN A 369 3.71 17.97 6.64
CA ASN A 369 2.40 17.46 7.05
C ASN A 369 1.36 17.50 5.93
N ASP A 370 1.63 18.16 4.81
CA ASP A 370 0.77 18.10 3.61
C ASP A 370 1.18 16.95 2.67
N ALA A 371 2.34 16.33 2.90
CA ALA A 371 2.94 15.31 2.03
C ALA A 371 2.83 13.88 2.58
N VAL A 372 2.40 13.71 3.84
CA VAL A 372 2.47 12.44 4.56
C VAL A 372 1.11 12.03 5.10
N LEU A 373 0.95 10.72 5.26
CA LEU A 373 -0.06 10.15 6.14
C LEU A 373 0.55 10.02 7.55
N PRO A 374 -0.23 10.24 8.62
CA PRO A 374 0.28 10.06 9.96
C PRO A 374 0.66 8.62 10.26
N LEU A 375 1.56 8.51 11.23
CA LEU A 375 1.99 7.25 11.82
C LEU A 375 1.79 7.30 13.33
N ILE A 376 1.58 6.13 13.92
CA ILE A 376 1.57 5.90 15.36
C ILE A 376 2.59 4.82 15.70
N VAL A 377 3.24 4.95 16.86
CA VAL A 377 4.10 3.89 17.36
C VAL A 377 3.23 2.72 17.80
N GLU A 378 3.29 1.62 17.06
CA GLU A 378 2.71 0.33 17.42
C GLU A 378 3.32 -0.17 18.74
N GLY A 379 2.47 -0.47 19.71
CA GLY A 379 2.87 -0.87 21.04
C GLY A 379 1.76 -0.67 22.09
N ASP A 380 2.01 -1.14 23.31
CA ASP A 380 1.03 -1.10 24.40
C ASP A 380 0.75 0.32 24.96
N LYS A 381 1.58 1.31 24.58
CA LYS A 381 1.50 2.67 25.11
C LYS A 381 0.82 3.58 24.10
N PRO A 382 -0.03 4.53 24.56
CA PRO A 382 -0.56 5.56 23.68
C PRO A 382 0.57 6.29 22.95
N SER A 383 0.52 6.29 21.62
CA SER A 383 1.44 7.05 20.78
C SER A 383 0.81 8.36 20.32
N PRO A 384 1.54 9.48 20.31
CA PRO A 384 1.11 10.64 19.54
C PRO A 384 1.05 10.29 18.05
N ILE A 385 0.20 11.01 17.33
CA ILE A 385 0.17 11.02 15.86
C ILE A 385 1.38 11.82 15.36
N LEU A 386 2.21 11.22 14.51
CA LEU A 386 3.46 11.82 14.04
C LEU A 386 3.58 11.77 12.51
N PRO A 387 4.31 12.72 11.87
CA PRO A 387 4.54 12.70 10.43
C PRO A 387 5.62 11.68 10.00
N PHE A 388 6.45 11.23 10.95
CA PHE A 388 7.43 10.15 10.80
C PHE A 388 7.75 9.56 12.17
N LEU A 389 8.28 8.34 12.23
CA LEU A 389 8.69 7.66 13.47
C LEU A 389 10.17 7.32 13.43
N VAL A 390 10.93 7.55 14.51
CA VAL A 390 12.36 7.21 14.57
C VAL A 390 12.61 6.01 15.49
N PHE A 391 13.35 5.03 14.98
CA PHE A 391 13.77 3.85 15.73
C PHE A 391 15.30 3.76 15.78
N PRO A 392 15.89 3.50 16.95
CA PRO A 392 17.31 3.16 17.03
C PRO A 392 17.56 1.80 16.37
N LEU A 393 18.71 1.67 15.73
CA LEU A 393 19.18 0.40 15.18
C LEU A 393 20.44 -0.05 15.92
N PRO A 394 20.80 -1.35 15.85
CA PRO A 394 22.10 -1.80 16.32
C PRO A 394 23.23 -0.99 15.69
N ASP A 395 24.27 -0.70 16.49
CA ASP A 395 25.45 0.01 16.02
C ASP A 395 26.06 -0.72 14.79
N SER A 396 26.68 0.04 13.89
CA SER A 396 27.41 -0.54 12.75
C SER A 396 28.57 -1.41 13.24
N ALA A 397 29.15 -2.21 12.34
CA ALA A 397 30.38 -2.96 12.63
C ALA A 397 31.55 -2.05 13.05
N ASP A 398 31.55 -0.79 12.60
CA ASP A 398 32.54 0.23 12.96
C ASP A 398 32.20 0.98 14.28
N GLY A 399 31.14 0.58 14.98
CA GLY A 399 30.68 1.19 16.24
C GLY A 399 29.90 2.50 16.08
N ASN A 400 29.62 2.92 14.85
CA ASN A 400 28.80 4.12 14.60
C ASN A 400 27.33 3.89 14.98
N LYS A 401 26.69 4.92 15.53
CA LYS A 401 25.26 4.91 15.89
C LYS A 401 24.41 4.89 14.65
N ARG A 402 23.32 4.11 14.68
CA ARG A 402 22.40 3.93 13.55
C ARG A 402 20.96 4.13 13.98
N ALA A 403 20.15 4.59 13.05
CA ALA A 403 18.71 4.74 13.23
C ALA A 403 17.99 4.56 11.89
N VAL A 404 16.69 4.31 11.95
CA VAL A 404 15.79 4.37 10.80
C VAL A 404 14.63 5.30 11.14
N ALA A 405 14.22 6.12 10.17
CA ALA A 405 12.96 6.86 10.28
C ALA A 405 11.93 6.36 9.28
N LEU A 406 10.74 6.01 9.78
CA LEU A 406 9.60 5.57 9.00
C LEU A 406 8.76 6.78 8.58
N ILE A 407 8.37 6.83 7.32
CA ILE A 407 7.49 7.85 6.75
C ILE A 407 6.54 7.19 5.76
N LYS A 408 5.30 7.66 5.72
CA LYS A 408 4.27 7.20 4.78
C LYS A 408 3.82 8.39 3.92
N LEU A 409 4.05 8.32 2.61
CA LEU A 409 3.76 9.43 1.71
C LEU A 409 2.30 9.42 1.29
N LEU A 410 1.72 10.61 1.09
CA LEU A 410 0.34 10.75 0.62
C LEU A 410 0.12 10.12 -0.77
N ASP A 411 1.15 10.21 -1.62
CA ASP A 411 1.18 9.69 -3.00
C ASP A 411 1.52 8.19 -3.08
N ALA A 412 2.01 7.59 -1.99
CA ALA A 412 2.30 6.15 -1.88
C ALA A 412 1.65 5.60 -0.60
N PRO A 413 0.31 5.58 -0.55
CA PRO A 413 -0.46 5.30 0.68
C PRO A 413 -0.43 3.82 1.09
N TYR A 414 0.10 2.94 0.25
CA TYR A 414 0.23 1.50 0.49
C TYR A 414 1.66 1.11 0.89
N ASP A 415 2.53 2.10 1.14
CA ASP A 415 3.93 1.86 1.44
C ASP A 415 4.40 2.66 2.65
N THR A 416 5.13 1.99 3.53
CA THR A 416 5.95 2.64 4.55
C THR A 416 7.41 2.62 4.12
N ILE A 417 8.02 3.81 4.04
CA ILE A 417 9.41 4.01 3.65
C ILE A 417 10.25 4.19 4.91
N GLY A 418 11.33 3.41 5.03
CA GLY A 418 12.35 3.58 6.07
C GLY A 418 13.60 4.26 5.51
N VAL A 419 13.97 5.42 6.05
CA VAL A 419 15.23 6.10 5.75
C VAL A 419 16.25 5.72 6.80
N VAL A 420 17.28 4.97 6.39
CA VAL A 420 18.34 4.47 7.28
C VAL A 420 19.45 5.51 7.37
N SER A 421 19.89 5.82 8.58
CA SER A 421 20.95 6.80 8.83
C SER A 421 21.99 6.29 9.81
N GLU A 422 23.18 6.87 9.71
CA GLU A 422 24.33 6.55 10.55
C GLU A 422 25.05 7.84 10.98
N GLN A 423 25.54 7.87 12.22
CA GLN A 423 26.35 8.95 12.75
C GLN A 423 27.81 8.48 12.87
N GLY A 424 28.64 8.96 11.95
CA GLY A 424 30.08 8.67 11.99
C GLY A 424 30.77 9.32 13.20
N SER A 425 31.83 8.70 13.70
CA SER A 425 32.66 9.24 14.79
C SER A 425 33.12 10.69 14.49
N GLY A 426 32.64 11.66 15.29
CA GLY A 426 32.96 13.08 15.13
C GLY A 426 32.26 13.80 13.97
N ALA A 427 31.31 13.15 13.29
CA ALA A 427 30.53 13.71 12.18
C ALA A 427 29.03 13.82 12.53
N GLY A 428 28.30 14.62 11.74
CA GLY A 428 26.84 14.65 11.79
C GLY A 428 26.21 13.37 11.21
N TRP A 429 24.90 13.21 11.42
CA TRP A 429 24.10 12.15 10.82
C TRP A 429 24.12 12.20 9.29
N LYS A 430 24.11 11.02 8.67
CA LYS A 430 24.08 10.81 7.22
C LYS A 430 23.05 9.75 6.87
N VAL A 431 22.35 9.94 5.75
CA VAL A 431 21.45 8.92 5.22
C VAL A 431 22.29 7.91 4.43
N THR A 432 22.20 6.64 4.81
CA THR A 432 23.02 5.55 4.27
C THR A 432 22.20 4.50 3.53
N GLY A 433 20.87 4.58 3.58
CA GLY A 433 20.02 3.65 2.85
C GLY A 433 18.55 4.02 2.88
N LEU A 434 17.80 3.33 2.04
CA LEU A 434 16.35 3.39 1.99
C LEU A 434 15.81 1.95 1.92
N ILE A 435 14.78 1.69 2.71
CA ILE A 435 13.96 0.48 2.67
C ILE A 435 12.51 0.86 2.49
N ALA A 436 11.69 -0.08 2.04
CA ALA A 436 10.25 0.10 1.98
C ALA A 436 9.55 -1.23 2.24
N SER A 437 8.37 -1.15 2.81
CA SER A 437 7.44 -2.26 3.02
C SER A 437 6.10 -1.86 2.43
N SER A 438 5.46 -2.79 1.72
CA SER A 438 4.05 -2.66 1.40
C SER A 438 3.25 -2.91 2.69
N ASP A 439 2.28 -2.03 2.95
CA ASP A 439 1.45 -2.03 4.14
C ASP A 439 0.11 -2.70 3.81
N TYR A 440 0.12 -4.02 3.93
CA TYR A 440 -1.02 -4.93 4.01
C TYR A 440 -0.72 -5.88 5.18
#